data_AF-A0A7S1E1B2-F1
#
_entry.id   AF-A0A7S1E1B2-F1
#
_cell.length_a   1.000
_cell.length_b   1.000
_cell.length_c   1.000
_cell.angle_alpha   90.00
_cell.angle_beta   90.00
_cell.angle_gamma   90.00
#
_symmetry.space_group_name_H-M   'P 1'
#
loop_
_entity.id
_entity.type
_entity.pdbx_description
1 polymer ?
#
loop_
_entity_poly.entity_id
_entity_poly.type
_entity_poly.pdbx_seq_one_letter_code
_entity_poly.pdbx_strand_id
1 'polypeptide(L)'
;AQGADALRMYEMFMGPLEAVKPWQTSQVSGIVRFQNRLYNVVQSAITGGETEMDDETERLLHKTMKKVTEDIDAMSFNTAISAMMVLTNHLISLKEKVPKEA
;
A
#
# COMPACT_ATOMS: atom_id res chain seq x y z
N ALA A 1 -10.28 -15.68 11.28
CA ALA A 1 -9.82 -14.55 12.13
C ALA A 1 -9.10 -13.56 11.23
N GLN A 2 -9.32 -12.26 11.41
CA GLN A 2 -8.54 -11.22 10.71
C GLN A 2 -7.21 -11.07 11.45
N GLY A 3 -6.09 -11.07 10.72
CA GLY A 3 -4.75 -11.04 11.32
C GLY A 3 -4.43 -9.71 12.01
N ALA A 4 -3.41 -9.70 12.87
CA ALA A 4 -3.00 -8.50 13.61
C ALA A 4 -2.70 -7.31 12.70
N ASP A 5 -2.06 -7.53 11.55
CA ASP A 5 -1.72 -6.45 10.60
C ASP A 5 -2.96 -5.80 9.99
N ALA A 6 -4.03 -6.59 9.77
CA ALA A 6 -5.28 -6.05 9.24
C ALA A 6 -5.93 -5.10 10.24
N LEU A 7 -5.83 -5.42 11.54
CA LEU A 7 -6.34 -4.58 12.61
C LEU A 7 -5.51 -3.29 12.75
N ARG A 8 -4.17 -3.40 12.78
CA ARG A 8 -3.28 -2.24 12.90
C ARG A 8 -3.42 -1.28 11.72
N MET A 9 -3.43 -1.80 10.48
CA MET A 9 -3.64 -0.96 9.30
C MET A 9 -5.03 -0.34 9.28
N TYR A 10 -6.06 -1.06 9.73
CA TYR A 10 -7.40 -0.48 9.85
C TYR A 10 -7.41 0.71 10.81
N GLU A 11 -6.85 0.56 12.02
CA GLU A 11 -6.76 1.64 13.01
C GLU A 11 -6.03 2.88 12.47
N MET A 12 -4.89 2.65 11.82
CA MET A 12 -4.06 3.72 11.27
C MET A 12 -4.69 4.36 10.01
N PHE A 13 -5.55 3.64 9.28
CA PHE A 13 -6.16 4.12 8.04
C PHE A 13 -7.47 4.89 8.22
N MET A 14 -8.20 4.68 9.32
CA MET A 14 -9.54 5.26 9.53
C MET A 14 -9.63 6.80 9.49
N GLY A 15 -8.50 7.52 9.47
CA GLY A 15 -8.43 8.98 9.44
C GLY A 15 -7.19 9.51 10.17
N PRO A 16 -7.08 10.82 10.41
CA PRO A 16 -5.99 11.42 11.19
C PRO A 16 -5.85 10.75 12.55
N LEU A 17 -4.61 10.50 13.02
CA LEU A 17 -4.36 9.72 14.25
C LEU A 17 -5.08 10.28 15.48
N GLU A 18 -5.11 11.62 15.61
CA GLU A 18 -5.67 12.33 16.76
C GLU A 18 -7.20 12.41 16.76
N ALA A 19 -7.85 12.09 15.64
CA ALA A 19 -9.29 12.21 15.51
C ALA A 19 -10.02 11.02 16.18
N VAL A 20 -11.15 11.31 16.82
CA VAL A 20 -12.09 10.28 17.31
C VAL A 20 -12.80 9.66 16.11
N LYS A 21 -12.79 8.32 16.03
CA LYS A 21 -13.32 7.58 14.87
C LYS A 21 -14.33 6.52 15.33
N PRO A 22 -15.50 6.41 14.68
CA PRO A 22 -16.43 5.34 14.98
C PRO A 22 -15.88 4.00 14.46
N TRP A 23 -15.87 2.98 15.31
CA TRP A 23 -15.45 1.63 14.94
C TRP A 23 -16.44 0.99 13.95
N GLN A 24 -15.94 0.52 12.82
CA GLN A 24 -16.70 -0.08 11.73
C GLN A 24 -16.01 -1.35 11.21
N THR A 25 -16.39 -2.50 11.77
CA THR A 25 -15.83 -3.81 11.41
C THR A 25 -15.97 -4.18 9.94
N SER A 26 -16.97 -3.64 9.24
CA SER A 26 -17.16 -3.84 7.80
C SER A 26 -15.97 -3.34 6.97
N GLN A 27 -15.30 -2.28 7.42
CA GLN A 27 -14.18 -1.67 6.71
C GLN A 27 -12.87 -2.46 6.85
N VAL A 28 -12.74 -3.31 7.87
CA VAL A 28 -11.59 -4.22 8.03
C VAL A 28 -11.46 -5.16 6.82
N SER A 29 -12.59 -5.55 6.22
CA SER A 29 -12.59 -6.36 5.00
C SER A 29 -11.87 -5.69 3.83
N GLY A 30 -11.89 -4.35 3.75
CA GLY A 30 -11.18 -3.57 2.73
C GLY A 30 -9.68 -3.65 2.89
N ILE A 31 -9.19 -3.55 4.12
CA ILE A 31 -7.76 -3.68 4.44
C ILE A 31 -7.25 -5.08 4.13
N VAL A 32 -8.01 -6.12 4.46
CA VAL A 32 -7.64 -7.50 4.12
C VAL A 32 -7.57 -7.70 2.59
N ARG A 33 -8.50 -7.11 1.82
CA ARG A 33 -8.43 -7.15 0.35
C ARG A 33 -7.18 -6.44 -0.17
N PHE A 34 -6.81 -5.30 0.41
CA PHE A 34 -5.58 -4.59 0.06
C PHE A 34 -4.33 -5.42 0.37
N GLN A 35 -4.23 -6.02 1.56
CA GLN A 35 -3.12 -6.92 1.93
C GLN A 35 -2.94 -8.06 0.93
N ASN A 36 -4.03 -8.73 0.56
CA ASN A 36 -3.98 -9.82 -0.41
C ASN A 36 -3.51 -9.34 -1.79
N ARG A 37 -3.94 -8.14 -2.22
CA ARG A 37 -3.48 -7.53 -3.47
C ARG A 37 -1.98 -7.24 -3.43
N LEU A 38 -1.50 -6.61 -2.36
CA LEU A 38 -0.08 -6.32 -2.16
C LEU A 38 0.75 -7.60 -2.16
N TYR A 39 0.31 -8.63 -1.43
CA TYR A 39 0.97 -9.94 -1.40
C TYR A 39 1.11 -10.52 -2.81
N ASN A 40 0.05 -10.49 -3.62
CA ASN A 40 0.08 -10.99 -4.98
C ASN A 40 1.03 -10.19 -5.89
N VAL A 41 1.11 -8.86 -5.72
CA VAL A 41 2.06 -8.01 -6.45
C VAL A 41 3.49 -8.42 -6.12
N VAL A 42 3.83 -8.55 -4.84
CA VAL A 42 5.17 -8.95 -4.39
C VAL A 42 5.51 -10.37 -4.89
N GLN A 43 4.57 -11.31 -4.83
CA GLN A 43 4.77 -12.66 -5.38
C GLN A 43 4.99 -12.64 -6.89
N SER A 44 4.26 -11.80 -7.62
CA SER A 44 4.47 -11.61 -9.05
C SER A 44 5.85 -11.02 -9.36
N ALA A 45 6.34 -10.09 -8.54
CA ALA A 45 7.68 -9.49 -8.72
C ALA A 45 8.79 -10.51 -8.45
N ILE A 46 8.62 -11.36 -7.44
CA ILE A 46 9.59 -12.42 -7.11
C ILE A 46 9.64 -13.51 -8.19
N THR A 47 8.48 -13.91 -8.72
CA THR A 47 8.36 -15.01 -9.70
C THR A 47 8.50 -14.57 -11.15
N GLY A 48 8.33 -13.28 -11.45
CA GLY A 48 8.31 -12.72 -12.80
C GLY A 48 9.67 -12.70 -13.52
N GLY A 49 10.77 -12.87 -12.78
CA GLY A 49 12.13 -12.68 -13.30
C GLY A 49 12.51 -11.20 -13.39
N GLU A 50 13.69 -10.92 -13.93
CA GLU A 50 14.15 -9.53 -14.11
C GLU A 50 13.35 -8.84 -15.23
N THR A 51 12.89 -7.63 -14.95
CA THR A 51 12.17 -6.76 -15.88
C THR A 51 12.55 -5.33 -15.53
N GLU A 52 12.85 -4.54 -16.56
CA GLU A 52 13.20 -3.14 -16.39
C GLU A 52 11.98 -2.35 -15.89
N MET A 53 12.23 -1.47 -14.93
CA MET A 53 11.21 -0.54 -14.44
C MET A 53 11.13 0.65 -15.39
N ASP A 54 9.91 0.98 -15.83
CA ASP A 54 9.69 2.16 -16.66
C ASP A 54 9.78 3.46 -15.84
N ASP A 55 10.08 4.58 -16.53
CA ASP A 55 10.24 5.91 -15.92
C ASP A 55 8.99 6.38 -15.13
N GLU A 56 7.79 5.95 -15.52
CA GLU A 56 6.55 6.33 -14.83
C GLU A 56 6.45 5.60 -13.49
N THR A 57 6.71 4.30 -13.49
CA THR A 57 6.77 3.44 -12.31
C THR A 57 7.86 3.90 -11.34
N GLU A 58 9.08 4.17 -11.83
CA GLU A 58 10.19 4.67 -11.00
C GLU A 58 9.84 6.01 -10.35
N ARG A 59 9.26 6.94 -11.13
CA ARG A 59 8.84 8.24 -10.61
C ARG A 59 7.73 8.09 -9.56
N LEU A 60 6.77 7.20 -9.76
CA LEU A 60 5.70 6.95 -8.81
C LEU A 60 6.24 6.31 -7.52
N LEU A 61 7.18 5.38 -7.63
CA LEU A 61 7.87 4.76 -6.50
C LEU A 61 8.58 5.82 -5.65
N HIS A 62 9.41 6.66 -6.26
CA HIS A 62 10.14 7.72 -5.55
C HIS A 62 9.21 8.75 -4.89
N LYS A 63 8.12 9.13 -5.56
CA LYS A 63 7.08 9.99 -4.96
C LYS A 63 6.41 9.32 -3.77
N THR A 64 6.12 8.02 -3.88
CA THR A 64 5.50 7.25 -2.80
C THR A 64 6.43 7.14 -1.60
N MET A 65 7.72 6.81 -1.82
CA MET A 65 8.71 6.77 -0.76
C MET A 65 8.81 8.10 -0.02
N LYS A 66 9.01 9.20 -0.75
CA LYS A 66 9.07 10.54 -0.14
C LYS A 66 7.82 10.84 0.69
N LYS A 67 6.63 10.61 0.12
CA LYS A 67 5.36 10.87 0.80
C LYS A 67 5.19 10.02 2.06
N VAL A 68 5.50 8.72 1.98
CA VAL A 68 5.37 7.81 3.13
C VAL A 68 6.34 8.23 4.24
N THR A 69 7.58 8.61 3.91
CA THR A 69 8.53 9.13 4.90
C THR A 69 8.01 10.37 5.60
N GLU A 70 7.59 11.40 4.84
CA GLU A 70 7.07 12.65 5.39
C GLU A 70 5.80 12.43 6.22
N ASP A 71 4.88 11.57 5.74
CA ASP A 71 3.62 11.28 6.44
C ASP A 71 3.86 10.48 7.74
N ILE A 72 4.86 9.61 7.80
CA ILE A 72 5.22 8.89 9.04
C ILE A 72 5.73 9.87 10.10
N ASP A 73 6.62 10.78 9.72
CA ASP A 73 7.15 11.80 10.63
C ASP A 73 6.04 12.74 11.13
N ALA A 74 5.07 13.05 10.26
CA ALA A 74 3.90 13.85 10.59
C ALA A 74 2.72 13.06 11.22
N MET A 75 2.91 11.78 11.56
CA MET A 75 1.88 10.88 12.11
C MET A 75 0.59 10.78 11.25
N SER A 76 0.69 11.05 9.95
CA SER A 76 -0.39 11.05 8.97
C SER A 76 -0.53 9.68 8.28
N PHE A 77 -0.68 8.62 9.08
CA PHE A 77 -0.64 7.23 8.58
C PHE A 77 -1.73 6.89 7.56
N ASN A 78 -2.90 7.52 7.66
CA ASN A 78 -4.00 7.30 6.72
C ASN A 78 -3.63 7.72 5.29
N THR A 79 -2.88 8.81 5.14
CA THR A 79 -2.42 9.27 3.82
C THR A 79 -1.19 8.50 3.34
N ALA A 80 -0.33 8.02 4.25
CA ALA A 80 0.78 7.12 3.91
C ALA A 80 0.25 5.79 3.32
N ILE A 81 -0.73 5.18 3.99
CA ILE A 81 -1.39 3.95 3.52
C ILE A 81 -2.11 4.21 2.19
N SER A 82 -2.78 5.36 2.03
CA SER A 82 -3.39 5.75 0.76
C SER A 82 -2.37 5.82 -0.37
N ALA A 83 -1.17 6.38 -0.13
CA ALA A 83 -0.11 6.45 -1.12
C ALA A 83 0.38 5.05 -1.53
N MET A 84 0.57 4.14 -0.57
CA MET A 84 0.90 2.74 -0.85
C MET A 84 -0.19 2.01 -1.65
N MET A 85 -1.47 2.30 -1.39
CA MET A 85 -2.58 1.75 -2.18
C MET A 85 -2.55 2.23 -3.64
N VAL A 86 -2.21 3.50 -3.88
CA VAL A 86 -2.05 4.04 -5.24
C VAL A 86 -0.93 3.33 -5.98
N LEU A 87 0.26 3.21 -5.37
CA LEU A 87 1.38 2.48 -5.96
C LEU A 87 1.00 1.02 -6.25
N THR A 88 0.37 0.33 -5.31
CA THR A 88 -0.06 -1.06 -5.50
C THR A 88 -1.03 -1.21 -6.68
N ASN A 89 -1.99 -0.30 -6.83
CA ASN A 89 -2.92 -0.33 -7.96
C ASN A 89 -2.21 -0.08 -9.30
N HIS A 90 -1.22 0.82 -9.33
CA HIS A 90 -0.37 1.04 -10.51
C HIS A 90 0.37 -0.24 -10.90
N LEU A 91 1.05 -0.90 -9.95
CA LEU A 91 1.79 -2.14 -10.20
C LEU A 91 0.89 -3.29 -10.69
N ILE A 92 -0.35 -3.39 -10.17
CA ILE A 92 -1.35 -4.35 -10.68
C ILE A 92 -1.71 -4.07 -12.14
N SER A 93 -1.73 -2.80 -12.54
CA SER A 93 -2.12 -2.38 -13.89
C SER A 93 -1.07 -2.70 -14.96
N LEU A 94 0.19 -2.94 -14.56
CA LEU A 94 1.30 -3.15 -15.50
C LEU A 94 1.12 -4.39 -16.38
N LYS A 95 0.35 -5.41 -15.95
CA LYS A 95 0.04 -6.70 -16.65
C LYS A 95 1.25 -7.55 -17.06
N GLU A 96 2.34 -6.92 -17.50
CA GLU A 96 3.64 -7.44 -17.82
C GLU A 96 4.53 -7.24 -16.59
N LYS A 97 4.80 -8.34 -15.89
CA LYS A 97 5.84 -8.55 -14.86
C LYS A 97 6.21 -7.30 -14.03
N VAL A 98 5.71 -7.26 -12.80
CA VAL A 98 6.10 -6.26 -11.80
C VAL A 98 7.64 -6.24 -11.64
N PRO A 99 8.32 -5.09 -11.83
CA PRO A 99 9.75 -4.99 -11.62
C PRO A 99 10.12 -5.36 -10.19
N LYS A 100 11.20 -6.12 -10.01
CA LYS A 100 11.62 -6.61 -8.68
C LYS A 100 12.09 -5.47 -7.75
N GLU A 101 12.49 -4.35 -8.32
CA GLU A 101 13.00 -3.17 -7.61
C GLU A 101 11.89 -2.18 -7.21
N ALA A 102 10.65 -2.39 -7.68
CA ALA A 102 9.48 -1.59 -7.35
C ALA A 102 8.81 -2.03 -6.03
#